data_AF-B1VG74-F1
#
_entry.id   AF-B1VG74-F1
#
_cell.length_a   1.000
_cell.length_b   1.000
_cell.length_c   1.000
_cell.angle_alpha   90.00
_cell.angle_beta   90.00
_cell.angle_gamma   90.00
#
_symmetry.space_group_name_H-M   'P 1'
#
loop_
_entity.id
_entity.type
_entity.pdbx_description
1 polymer ?
#
loop_
_entity_poly.entity_id
_entity_poly.type
_entity_poly.pdbx_seq_one_letter_code
_entity_poly.pdbx_strand_id
1 'polypeptide(L)'
;MFDGDAGHGAVGEAQSRGPVVIVPTPAGTPFTQEMAARWSKEEHLVFACGRYEGIDQRVVDDAARNYRVEEVSIGDYVLIGGEVAVLVMAEAVVRLIPGVLGNQASHEEDSFQDGLLEGPSYTKPRQWRGLDVPEVLFSGNHGLVDRWRREQALLRTQQRRPELIEKLRAAGGLSAADEQVLDAHREA
;
A
#
# COMPACT_ATOMS: atom_id res chain seq x y z
N MET A 1 -24.18 -51.08 18.29
CA MET A 1 -24.21 -50.15 19.42
C MET A 1 -22.85 -49.50 19.44
N PHE A 2 -22.67 -48.46 18.63
CA PHE A 2 -21.37 -47.82 18.41
C PHE A 2 -21.34 -46.53 19.22
N ASP A 3 -20.38 -46.48 20.15
CA ASP A 3 -20.06 -45.31 20.96
C ASP A 3 -19.58 -44.17 20.08
N GLY A 4 -20.03 -42.96 20.44
CA GLY A 4 -19.66 -41.72 19.78
C GLY A 4 -18.26 -41.27 20.16
N ASP A 5 -17.56 -40.73 19.16
CA ASP A 5 -16.48 -39.78 19.37
C ASP A 5 -16.68 -38.62 18.39
N ALA A 6 -17.08 -37.48 18.95
CA ALA A 6 -17.33 -36.25 18.23
C ALA A 6 -15.99 -35.52 18.05
N GLY A 7 -15.31 -35.83 16.94
CA GLY A 7 -14.17 -35.07 16.47
C GLY A 7 -14.57 -33.61 16.23
N HIS A 8 -14.01 -32.71 17.03
CA HIS A 8 -14.08 -31.27 16.84
C HIS A 8 -13.34 -30.90 15.54
N GLY A 9 -14.07 -30.88 14.43
CA GLY A 9 -13.63 -30.29 13.18
C GLY A 9 -13.51 -28.78 13.36
N ALA A 10 -12.30 -28.26 13.18
CA ALA A 10 -12.01 -26.84 13.13
C ALA A 10 -12.98 -26.14 12.15
N VAL A 11 -13.69 -25.13 12.66
CA VAL A 11 -14.50 -24.22 11.85
C VAL A 11 -13.52 -23.39 11.02
N GLY A 12 -13.31 -23.80 9.77
CA GLY A 12 -12.66 -22.96 8.78
C GLY A 12 -13.50 -21.71 8.58
N GLU A 13 -12.91 -20.54 8.78
CA GLU A 13 -13.51 -19.25 8.46
C GLU A 13 -14.01 -19.28 7.01
N ALA A 14 -15.30 -19.03 6.84
CA ALA A 14 -15.92 -18.96 5.53
C ALA A 14 -15.33 -17.77 4.76
N GLN A 15 -14.43 -18.05 3.81
CA GLN A 15 -14.06 -17.09 2.77
C GLN A 15 -15.35 -16.62 2.09
N SER A 16 -15.63 -15.32 2.11
CA SER A 16 -16.79 -14.75 1.45
C SER A 16 -16.66 -14.99 -0.07
N ARG A 17 -17.41 -15.96 -0.60
CA ARG A 17 -17.38 -16.41 -2.01
C ARG A 17 -17.99 -15.43 -3.02
N GLY A 18 -18.29 -14.20 -2.63
CA GLY A 18 -18.95 -13.19 -3.48
C GLY A 18 -17.98 -12.10 -3.92
N PRO A 19 -18.28 -11.39 -5.04
CA PRO A 19 -17.46 -10.27 -5.46
C PRO A 19 -17.44 -9.15 -4.41
N VAL A 20 -16.35 -8.39 -4.39
CA VAL A 20 -16.29 -7.12 -3.66
C VAL A 20 -16.81 -6.02 -4.57
N VAL A 21 -17.86 -5.32 -4.13
CA VAL A 21 -18.41 -4.18 -4.86
C VAL A 21 -17.78 -2.90 -4.31
N ILE A 22 -16.97 -2.25 -5.14
CA ILE A 22 -16.26 -1.03 -4.80
C ILE A 22 -17.02 0.15 -5.40
N VAL A 23 -17.34 1.14 -4.58
CA VAL A 23 -18.02 2.37 -4.99
C VAL A 23 -17.04 3.53 -4.81
N PRO A 24 -16.42 4.03 -5.89
CA PRO A 24 -15.58 5.22 -5.79
C PRO A 24 -16.41 6.45 -5.41
N THR A 25 -16.09 7.06 -4.28
CA THR A 25 -16.76 8.27 -3.77
C THR A 25 -15.82 9.04 -2.85
N PRO A 26 -15.79 10.39 -2.91
CA PRO A 26 -14.95 11.19 -2.01
C PRO A 26 -15.35 11.05 -0.54
N ALA A 27 -16.55 10.57 -0.23
CA ALA A 27 -17.02 10.29 1.14
C ALA A 27 -16.55 8.94 1.69
N GLY A 28 -15.88 8.12 0.86
CA GLY A 28 -15.45 6.78 1.20
C GLY A 28 -14.17 6.75 2.04
N THR A 29 -13.80 5.56 2.49
CA THR A 29 -12.52 5.36 3.19
C THR A 29 -11.36 5.66 2.22
N PRO A 30 -10.32 6.41 2.62
CA PRO A 30 -9.16 6.64 1.76
C PRO A 30 -8.49 5.33 1.33
N PHE A 31 -8.22 5.19 0.03
CA PHE A 31 -7.51 4.06 -0.54
C PHE A 31 -6.06 4.03 -0.05
N THR A 32 -5.60 2.87 0.41
CA THR A 32 -4.26 2.68 0.97
C THR A 32 -3.55 1.50 0.33
N GLN A 33 -2.23 1.43 0.49
CA GLN A 33 -1.43 0.29 0.04
C GLN A 33 -1.87 -1.03 0.70
N GLU A 34 -2.32 -0.99 1.95
CA GLU A 34 -2.89 -2.14 2.66
C GLU A 34 -4.20 -2.61 2.00
N MET A 35 -5.06 -1.67 1.61
CA MET A 35 -6.29 -1.99 0.87
C MET A 35 -5.98 -2.62 -0.49
N ALA A 36 -4.98 -2.10 -1.22
CA ALA A 36 -4.51 -2.69 -2.47
C ALA A 36 -4.01 -4.14 -2.29
N ALA A 37 -3.21 -4.39 -1.24
CA ALA A 37 -2.67 -5.71 -0.92
C ALA A 37 -3.73 -6.71 -0.44
N ARG A 38 -4.84 -6.22 0.15
CA ARG A 38 -6.01 -7.04 0.46
C ARG A 38 -6.76 -7.39 -0.82
N TRP A 39 -7.05 -6.40 -1.65
CA TRP A 39 -7.79 -6.57 -2.90
C TRP A 39 -7.05 -7.42 -3.95
N SER A 40 -5.72 -7.47 -3.93
CA SER A 40 -4.94 -8.34 -4.84
C SER A 40 -5.13 -9.83 -4.56
N LYS A 41 -5.72 -10.19 -3.42
CA LYS A 41 -6.06 -11.56 -3.03
C LYS A 41 -7.52 -11.92 -3.34
N GLU A 42 -8.32 -10.97 -3.80
CA GLU A 42 -9.72 -11.19 -4.12
C GLU A 42 -9.87 -11.78 -5.52
N GLU A 43 -10.75 -12.77 -5.68
CA GLU A 43 -10.98 -13.40 -7.00
C GLU A 43 -11.75 -12.49 -7.95
N HIS A 44 -12.59 -11.59 -7.42
CA HIS A 44 -13.49 -10.76 -8.22
C HIS A 44 -13.80 -9.42 -7.56
N LEU A 45 -13.41 -8.34 -8.23
CA LEU A 45 -13.75 -6.96 -7.88
C LEU A 45 -14.74 -6.41 -8.91
N VAL A 46 -15.80 -5.75 -8.44
CA VAL A 46 -16.80 -5.05 -9.27
C VAL A 46 -16.77 -3.57 -8.89
N PHE A 47 -16.63 -2.69 -9.87
CA PHE A 47 -16.60 -1.25 -9.63
C PHE A 47 -17.89 -0.58 -10.10
N ALA A 48 -18.56 0.15 -9.19
CA ALA A 48 -19.74 0.94 -9.47
C ALA A 48 -19.35 2.42 -9.62
N CYS A 49 -19.01 2.83 -10.85
CA CYS A 49 -18.58 4.19 -11.15
C CYS A 49 -19.75 5.18 -11.14
N GLY A 50 -19.84 6.02 -10.11
CA GLY A 50 -20.75 7.15 -10.10
C GLY A 50 -20.35 8.23 -11.12
N ARG A 51 -21.35 8.94 -11.65
CA ARG A 51 -21.23 10.19 -12.40
C ARG A 51 -22.22 11.22 -11.87
N TYR A 52 -22.07 12.47 -12.27
CA TYR A 52 -22.91 13.58 -11.81
C TYR A 52 -22.82 13.70 -10.27
N GLU A 53 -23.95 13.70 -9.57
CA GLU A 53 -24.01 13.76 -8.10
C GLU A 53 -23.68 12.43 -7.42
N GLY A 54 -23.48 11.34 -8.18
CA GLY A 54 -23.15 10.02 -7.67
C GLY A 54 -24.26 8.99 -7.89
N ILE A 55 -24.19 7.91 -7.10
CA ILE A 55 -25.15 6.81 -7.12
C ILE A 55 -26.16 7.04 -5.99
N ASP A 56 -27.45 6.78 -6.23
CA ASP A 56 -28.46 6.83 -5.17
C ASP A 56 -28.08 5.87 -4.03
N GLN A 57 -28.03 6.37 -2.80
CA GLN A 57 -27.58 5.61 -1.63
C GLN A 57 -28.32 4.28 -1.46
N ARG A 58 -29.61 4.19 -1.85
CA ARG A 58 -30.39 2.95 -1.73
C ARG A 58 -29.86 1.82 -2.60
N VAL A 59 -29.17 2.13 -3.70
CA VAL A 59 -28.49 1.14 -4.55
C VAL A 59 -27.29 0.54 -3.81
N VAL A 60 -26.53 1.38 -3.11
CA VAL A 60 -25.39 0.97 -2.28
C VAL A 60 -25.89 0.12 -1.11
N ASP A 61 -26.94 0.58 -0.41
CA ASP A 61 -27.54 -0.11 0.73
C ASP A 61 -28.14 -1.48 0.33
N ASP A 62 -28.77 -1.58 -0.84
CA ASP A 62 -29.33 -2.84 -1.34
C ASP A 62 -28.23 -3.82 -1.78
N ALA A 63 -27.18 -3.32 -2.45
CA ALA A 63 -26.00 -4.13 -2.78
C ALA A 63 -25.34 -4.70 -1.53
N ALA A 64 -25.27 -3.93 -0.44
CA ALA A 64 -24.68 -4.35 0.82
C ALA A 64 -25.43 -5.50 1.51
N ARG A 65 -26.67 -5.80 1.11
CA ARG A 65 -27.41 -6.97 1.60
C ARG A 65 -26.89 -8.29 1.05
N ASN A 66 -26.26 -8.26 -0.13
CA ASN A 66 -25.88 -9.44 -0.89
C ASN A 66 -24.36 -9.53 -1.13
N TYR A 67 -23.64 -8.41 -1.06
CA TYR A 67 -22.22 -8.30 -1.38
C TYR A 67 -21.47 -7.54 -0.30
N ARG A 68 -20.16 -7.77 -0.23
CA ARG A 68 -19.28 -6.85 0.51
C ARG A 68 -19.14 -5.58 -0.31
N VAL A 69 -19.71 -4.49 0.20
CA VAL A 69 -19.64 -3.16 -0.42
C VAL A 69 -18.63 -2.30 0.30
N GLU A 70 -17.76 -1.64 -0.46
CA GLU A 70 -16.73 -0.73 0.05
C GLU A 70 -16.81 0.60 -0.68
N GLU A 71 -17.17 1.66 0.03
CA GLU A 71 -17.08 3.04 -0.45
C GLU A 71 -15.65 3.55 -0.24
N VAL A 72 -14.99 3.94 -1.33
CA VAL A 72 -13.55 4.24 -1.31
C VAL A 72 -13.24 5.57 -2.01
N SER A 73 -12.45 6.40 -1.34
CA SER A 73 -11.93 7.66 -1.86
C SER A 73 -10.47 7.49 -2.30
N ILE A 74 -10.06 8.13 -3.40
CA ILE A 74 -8.63 8.19 -3.80
C ILE A 74 -7.93 9.49 -3.32
N GLY A 75 -8.64 10.29 -2.53
CA GLY A 75 -8.09 11.45 -1.84
C GLY A 75 -9.10 12.58 -1.66
N ASP A 76 -8.70 13.61 -0.93
CA ASP A 76 -9.56 14.73 -0.51
C ASP A 76 -9.72 15.77 -1.64
N TYR A 77 -10.30 15.33 -2.76
CA TYR A 77 -10.61 16.14 -3.93
C TYR A 77 -11.79 15.53 -4.73
N VAL A 78 -12.37 16.31 -5.64
CA VAL A 78 -13.55 15.89 -6.42
C VAL A 78 -13.18 15.69 -7.89
N LEU A 79 -13.68 14.60 -8.48
CA LEU A 79 -13.51 14.23 -9.88
C LEU A 79 -14.87 14.22 -10.60
N ILE A 80 -14.85 14.21 -11.93
CA ILE A 80 -16.07 14.19 -12.77
C ILE A 80 -16.84 12.87 -12.64
N GLY A 81 -16.13 11.77 -12.36
CA GLY A 81 -16.69 10.44 -12.22
C GLY A 81 -15.67 9.46 -11.64
N GLY A 82 -16.17 8.29 -11.26
CA GLY A 82 -15.36 7.25 -10.60
C GLY A 82 -14.35 6.53 -11.49
N GLU A 83 -14.37 6.74 -12.81
CA GLU A 83 -13.58 5.92 -13.76
C GLU A 83 -12.07 6.06 -13.57
N VAL A 84 -11.57 7.26 -13.32
CA VAL A 84 -10.13 7.45 -13.05
C VAL A 84 -9.74 6.86 -11.69
N ALA A 85 -10.64 6.88 -10.71
CA ALA A 85 -10.42 6.22 -9.43
C ALA A 85 -10.31 4.71 -9.59
N VAL A 86 -11.13 4.10 -10.46
CA VAL A 86 -10.99 2.68 -10.82
C VAL A 86 -9.64 2.38 -11.46
N LEU A 87 -9.16 3.23 -12.38
CA LEU A 87 -7.84 3.03 -13.00
C LEU A 87 -6.71 3.07 -11.96
N VAL A 88 -6.75 4.02 -11.03
CA VAL A 88 -5.79 4.13 -9.93
C VAL A 88 -5.81 2.89 -9.04
N MET A 89 -7.00 2.48 -8.59
CA MET A 89 -7.16 1.30 -7.73
C MET A 89 -6.72 0.01 -8.45
N ALA A 90 -7.13 -0.17 -9.70
CA ALA A 90 -6.79 -1.34 -10.50
C ALA A 90 -5.28 -1.44 -10.73
N GLU A 91 -4.59 -0.34 -11.04
CA GLU A 91 -3.13 -0.33 -11.24
C GLU A 91 -2.40 -0.71 -9.94
N ALA A 92 -2.79 -0.13 -8.81
CA ALA A 92 -2.24 -0.43 -7.49
C ALA A 92 -2.51 -1.87 -7.01
N VAL A 93 -3.62 -2.48 -7.41
CA VAL A 93 -3.97 -3.87 -7.08
C VAL A 93 -3.26 -4.87 -8.01
N VAL A 94 -3.36 -4.66 -9.32
CA VAL A 94 -2.86 -5.61 -10.34
C VAL A 94 -1.34 -5.75 -10.26
N ARG A 95 -0.62 -4.68 -9.92
CA ARG A 95 0.84 -4.73 -9.71
C ARG A 95 1.25 -5.74 -8.62
N LEU A 96 0.38 -6.00 -7.64
CA LEU A 96 0.68 -6.92 -6.54
C LEU A 96 0.37 -8.39 -6.88
N ILE A 97 -0.21 -8.67 -8.06
CA ILE A 97 -0.52 -10.04 -8.48
C ILE A 97 0.78 -10.74 -8.93
N PRO A 98 1.09 -11.95 -8.43
CA PRO A 98 2.27 -12.69 -8.82
C PRO A 98 2.40 -12.85 -10.34
N GLY A 99 3.58 -12.52 -10.87
CA GLY A 99 3.89 -12.62 -12.29
C GLY A 99 3.61 -11.36 -13.12
N VAL A 100 2.94 -10.33 -12.59
CA VAL A 100 2.67 -9.09 -13.34
C VAL A 100 3.94 -8.25 -13.53
N LEU A 101 4.74 -8.07 -12.47
CA LEU A 101 5.89 -7.15 -12.52
C LEU A 101 7.26 -7.79 -12.73
N GLY A 102 7.28 -9.09 -13.07
CA GLY A 102 8.48 -9.81 -13.49
C GLY A 102 9.47 -10.09 -12.35
N ASN A 103 9.95 -9.04 -11.66
CA ASN A 103 10.83 -9.15 -10.51
C ASN A 103 10.06 -8.88 -9.21
N GLN A 104 9.76 -9.93 -8.47
CA GLN A 104 8.93 -9.85 -7.25
C GLN A 104 9.56 -9.00 -6.14
N ALA A 105 10.89 -8.92 -6.09
CA ALA A 105 11.62 -8.07 -5.13
C ALA A 105 11.39 -6.57 -5.36
N SER A 106 10.93 -6.18 -6.57
CA SER A 106 10.77 -4.75 -6.92
C SER A 106 9.65 -4.07 -6.13
N HIS A 107 8.70 -4.81 -5.56
CA HIS A 107 7.64 -4.19 -4.76
C HIS A 107 7.98 -4.07 -3.30
N GLU A 108 8.82 -4.96 -2.78
CA GLU A 108 9.19 -4.98 -1.35
C GLU A 108 9.91 -3.70 -0.92
N GLU A 109 10.58 -3.03 -1.87
CA GLU A 109 11.28 -1.76 -1.66
C GLU A 109 10.44 -0.50 -2.01
N ASP A 110 9.20 -0.66 -2.48
CA ASP A 110 8.35 0.48 -2.85
C ASP A 110 7.90 1.28 -1.62
N SER A 111 7.64 2.57 -1.86
CA SER A 111 7.02 3.43 -0.85
C SER A 111 5.74 2.79 -0.27
N PHE A 112 5.58 2.94 1.05
CA PHE A 112 4.47 2.49 1.87
C PHE A 112 4.38 0.97 2.14
N GLN A 113 5.25 0.11 1.58
CA GLN A 113 5.23 -1.32 1.94
C GLN A 113 5.60 -1.57 3.40
N ASP A 114 6.69 -0.95 3.86
CA ASP A 114 7.21 -1.05 5.22
C ASP A 114 6.86 0.20 6.05
N GLY A 115 5.96 1.04 5.54
CA GLY A 115 5.55 2.30 6.15
C GLY A 115 6.48 3.49 5.87
N LEU A 116 7.57 3.33 5.13
CA LEU A 116 8.46 4.43 4.73
C LEU A 116 8.23 4.86 3.27
N LEU A 117 8.73 6.05 2.93
CA LEU A 117 8.95 6.45 1.55
C LEU A 117 10.26 5.86 1.04
N GLU A 118 10.30 5.52 -0.25
CA GLU A 118 11.54 5.08 -0.91
C GLU A 118 12.59 6.21 -0.92
N GLY A 119 13.85 5.82 -0.75
CA GLY A 119 15.00 6.69 -0.94
C GLY A 119 15.13 7.26 -2.36
N PRO A 120 16.14 8.09 -2.63
CA PRO A 120 16.43 8.58 -3.96
C PRO A 120 17.01 7.46 -4.85
N SER A 121 16.55 7.43 -6.09
CA SER A 121 17.06 6.53 -7.14
C SER A 121 18.07 7.24 -8.02
N TYR A 122 19.14 6.54 -8.39
CA TYR A 122 20.21 7.05 -9.25
C TYR A 122 20.47 6.07 -10.40
N THR A 123 20.78 6.63 -11.57
CA THR A 123 21.17 5.87 -12.76
C THR A 123 22.31 6.57 -13.48
N LYS A 124 22.82 5.97 -14.54
CA LYS A 124 23.89 6.56 -15.36
C LYS A 124 23.40 7.88 -15.99
N PRO A 125 24.30 8.88 -16.17
CA PRO A 125 25.74 8.89 -15.87
C PRO A 125 26.06 9.18 -14.39
N ARG A 126 27.30 8.91 -13.95
CA ARG A 126 27.74 9.12 -12.55
C ARG A 126 27.70 10.57 -12.08
N GLN A 127 27.92 11.51 -12.98
CA GLN A 127 27.79 12.93 -12.73
C GLN A 127 26.86 13.51 -13.78
N TRP A 128 25.83 14.22 -13.32
CA TRP A 128 24.90 14.93 -14.19
C TRP A 128 24.79 16.38 -13.74
N ARG A 129 25.22 17.32 -14.59
CA ARG A 129 25.21 18.77 -14.30
C ARG A 129 25.92 19.15 -12.98
N GLY A 130 27.04 18.48 -12.68
CA GLY A 130 27.80 18.71 -11.44
C GLY A 130 27.18 18.09 -10.19
N LEU A 131 26.13 17.27 -10.34
CA LEU A 131 25.56 16.47 -9.25
C LEU A 131 26.09 15.04 -9.35
N ASP A 132 26.87 14.64 -8.36
CA ASP A 132 27.44 13.30 -8.28
C ASP A 132 26.47 12.30 -7.64
N VAL A 133 26.46 11.09 -8.18
CA VAL A 133 25.81 9.94 -7.53
C VAL A 133 26.60 9.59 -6.26
N PRO A 134 25.94 9.32 -5.11
CA PRO A 134 26.60 8.96 -3.86
C PRO A 134 27.62 7.83 -4.03
N GLU A 135 28.85 8.03 -3.51
CA GLU A 135 29.97 7.09 -3.70
C GLU A 135 29.67 5.67 -3.20
N VAL A 136 28.87 5.56 -2.12
CA VAL A 136 28.45 4.28 -1.54
C VAL A 136 27.75 3.37 -2.57
N LEU A 137 27.03 3.95 -3.54
CA LEU A 137 26.34 3.20 -4.60
C LEU A 137 27.30 2.57 -5.62
N PHE A 138 28.59 2.93 -5.58
CA PHE A 138 29.65 2.32 -6.40
C PHE A 138 30.60 1.43 -5.61
N SER A 139 30.37 1.26 -4.30
CA SER A 139 31.26 0.50 -3.42
C SER A 139 31.30 -1.01 -3.71
N GLY A 140 30.29 -1.55 -4.38
CA GLY A 140 30.08 -2.99 -4.55
C GLY A 140 29.70 -3.72 -3.24
N ASN A 141 29.54 -2.98 -2.14
CA ASN A 141 29.17 -3.54 -0.84
C ASN A 141 27.65 -3.42 -0.64
N HIS A 142 26.94 -4.53 -0.88
CA HIS A 142 25.48 -4.59 -0.76
C HIS A 142 24.99 -4.15 0.63
N GLY A 143 25.64 -4.58 1.71
CA GLY A 143 25.22 -4.18 3.06
C GLY A 143 25.37 -2.69 3.35
N LEU A 144 26.37 -2.01 2.78
CA LEU A 144 26.50 -0.55 2.88
C LEU A 144 25.45 0.17 2.04
N VAL A 145 25.13 -0.37 0.85
CA VAL A 145 24.09 0.18 -0.03
C VAL A 145 22.71 0.05 0.63
N ASP A 146 22.39 -1.11 1.20
CA ASP A 146 21.09 -1.36 1.85
C ASP A 146 20.92 -0.47 3.08
N ARG A 147 21.96 -0.34 3.91
CA ARG A 147 21.96 0.60 5.05
C ARG A 147 21.74 2.04 4.58
N TRP A 148 22.49 2.48 3.56
CA TRP A 148 22.33 3.83 3.03
C TRP A 148 20.92 4.06 2.47
N ARG A 149 20.34 3.08 1.75
CA ARG A 149 18.95 3.17 1.25
C ARG A 149 17.95 3.32 2.38
N ARG A 150 18.09 2.51 3.45
CA ARG A 150 17.25 2.59 4.65
C ARG A 150 17.36 3.95 5.32
N GLU A 151 18.59 4.46 5.50
CA GLU A 151 18.83 5.80 6.04
C GLU A 151 18.14 6.88 5.20
N GLN A 152 18.32 6.86 3.87
CA GLN A 152 17.67 7.84 3.00
C GLN A 152 16.14 7.74 3.01
N ALA A 153 15.58 6.54 3.10
CA ALA A 153 14.14 6.31 3.24
C ALA A 153 13.61 6.96 4.52
N LEU A 154 14.28 6.73 5.66
CA LEU A 154 13.94 7.34 6.95
C LEU A 154 13.97 8.86 6.89
N LEU A 155 15.07 9.44 6.40
CA LEU A 155 15.26 10.89 6.34
C LEU A 155 14.23 11.55 5.42
N ARG A 156 13.97 10.96 4.26
CA ARG A 156 12.95 11.46 3.34
C ARG A 156 11.55 11.37 3.94
N THR A 157 11.25 10.29 4.65
CA THR A 157 9.96 10.11 5.33
C THR A 157 9.80 11.11 6.45
N GLN A 158 10.80 11.29 7.31
CA GLN A 158 10.80 12.31 8.37
C GLN A 158 10.57 13.72 7.81
N GLN A 159 11.23 14.06 6.69
CA GLN A 159 11.11 15.37 6.08
C GLN A 159 9.75 15.61 5.41
N ARG A 160 9.20 14.60 4.72
CA ARG A 160 8.03 14.80 3.83
C ARG A 160 6.71 14.29 4.40
N ARG A 161 6.76 13.25 5.21
CA ARG A 161 5.62 12.52 5.78
C ARG A 161 5.94 12.09 7.23
N PRO A 162 6.28 13.04 8.13
CA PRO A 162 6.70 12.73 9.51
C PRO A 162 5.68 11.89 10.28
N GLU A 163 4.40 12.00 9.94
CA GLU A 163 3.35 11.20 10.57
C GLU A 163 3.46 9.70 10.28
N LEU A 164 4.14 9.29 9.21
CA LEU A 164 4.46 7.88 8.96
C LEU A 164 5.55 7.36 9.91
N ILE A 165 6.53 8.20 10.26
CA ILE A 165 7.52 7.86 11.29
C ILE A 165 6.83 7.68 12.64
N GLU A 166 5.93 8.59 13.03
CA GLU A 166 5.17 8.45 14.27
C GLU A 166 4.31 7.18 14.29
N LYS A 167 3.66 6.84 13.17
CA LYS A 167 2.89 5.60 13.04
C LYS A 167 3.78 4.36 13.20
N LEU A 168 4.94 4.35 12.55
CA LEU A 168 5.90 3.24 12.68
C LEU A 168 6.46 3.12 14.09
N ARG A 169 6.80 4.25 14.72
CA ARG A 169 7.26 4.29 16.10
C ARG A 169 6.21 3.71 17.05
N ALA A 170 4.95 4.14 16.93
CA ALA A 170 3.85 3.63 17.74
C ALA A 170 3.59 2.13 17.53
N ALA A 171 3.84 1.63 16.32
CA ALA A 171 3.73 0.20 15.99
C ALA A 171 4.98 -0.63 16.37
N GLY A 172 6.05 -0.01 16.88
CA GLY A 172 7.32 -0.70 17.17
C GLY A 172 8.10 -1.12 15.91
N GLY A 173 7.82 -0.48 14.76
CA GLY A 173 8.42 -0.80 13.45
C GLY A 173 9.78 -0.15 13.19
N LEU A 174 10.33 0.61 14.15
CA LEU A 174 11.64 1.25 14.06
C LEU A 174 12.66 0.50 14.91
N SER A 175 13.81 0.16 14.32
CA SER A 175 14.93 -0.41 15.05
C SER A 175 15.69 0.65 15.85
N ALA A 176 16.53 0.23 16.81
CA ALA A 176 17.40 1.16 17.53
C ALA A 176 18.36 1.93 16.60
N ALA A 177 18.77 1.32 15.48
CA ALA A 177 19.59 1.99 14.47
C ALA A 177 18.78 3.03 13.68
N ASP A 178 17.51 2.74 13.36
CA ASP A 178 16.63 3.70 12.68
C ASP A 178 16.41 4.95 13.55
N GLU A 179 16.18 4.77 14.85
CA GLU A 179 15.98 5.90 15.78
C GLU A 179 17.27 6.73 15.94
N GLN A 180 18.45 6.10 15.96
CA GLN A 180 19.72 6.84 15.97
C GLN A 180 19.89 7.74 14.74
N VAL A 181 19.47 7.26 13.56
CA VAL A 181 19.49 8.05 12.32
C VAL A 181 18.51 9.22 12.41
N LEU A 182 17.28 8.97 12.83
CA LEU A 182 16.24 10.01 12.96
C LEU A 182 16.61 11.08 14.00
N ASP A 183 17.26 10.70 15.09
CA ASP A 183 17.70 11.61 16.15
C ASP A 183 18.89 12.46 15.72
N ALA A 184 19.86 11.87 15.02
CA ALA A 184 21.02 12.60 14.50
C ALA A 184 20.63 13.70 13.49
N HIS A 185 19.46 13.58 12.86
CA HIS A 185 18.97 14.49 11.82
C HIS A 185 17.75 15.32 12.24
N ARG A 186 17.42 15.38 13.54
CA ARG A 186 16.23 16.08 14.07
C ARG A 186 16.33 17.61 14.03
N GLU A 187 17.53 18.17 13.78
CA GLU A 187 17.82 19.62 13.85
C GLU A 187 18.40 20.23 12.56
N ALA A 188 18.34 19.52 11.43
CA ALA A 188 18.79 20.00 10.12
C ALA A 188 17.61 20.43 9.23
#